data_AF-A0A945Q847-F1
#
_entry.id   AF-A0A945Q847-F1
#
_cell.length_a   1.000
_cell.length_b   1.000
_cell.length_c   1.000
_cell.angle_alpha   90.00
_cell.angle_beta   90.00
_cell.angle_gamma   90.00
#
_symmetry.space_group_name_H-M   'P 1'
#
loop_
_entity.id
_entity.type
_entity.pdbx_description
1 polymer ?
#
loop_
_entity_poly.entity_id
_entity_poly.type
_entity_poly.pdbx_seq_one_letter_code
_entity_poly.pdbx_strand_id
1 'polypeptide(L)'
;MRFLSADWIYPLHISPIKEGVLQVSDEGEIINIFESRSEVSFDKLEIFEGLLCPGFVNAHCHLELSHLLGKAEKGKGFLDFVAAIQ
;
A
#
# COMPACT_ATOMS: atom_id res chain seq x y z
N MET A 1 13.41 -10.62 12.42
CA MET A 1 13.09 -10.71 10.98
C MET A 1 11.70 -11.31 10.79
N ARG A 2 10.99 -10.90 9.73
CA ARG A 2 9.62 -11.34 9.40
C ARG A 2 9.56 -11.94 8.00
N PHE A 3 8.65 -12.89 7.80
CA PHE A 3 8.40 -13.53 6.50
C PHE A 3 6.92 -13.44 6.17
N LEU A 4 6.55 -12.49 5.32
CA LEU A 4 5.17 -12.19 4.99
C LEU A 4 4.79 -12.90 3.68
N SER A 5 3.69 -13.63 3.66
CA SER A 5 3.17 -14.26 2.45
C SER A 5 1.71 -13.86 2.24
N ALA A 6 1.27 -13.84 0.98
CA ALA A 6 -0.11 -13.60 0.61
C ALA A 6 -0.51 -14.56 -0.52
N ASP A 7 -1.76 -14.51 -1.00
CA ASP A 7 -2.16 -15.29 -2.20
C ASP A 7 -1.37 -14.80 -3.42
N TRP A 8 -1.09 -13.49 -3.47
CA TRP A 8 -0.19 -12.88 -4.44
C TRP A 8 0.66 -11.78 -3.82
N ILE A 9 1.92 -11.71 -4.26
CA ILE A 9 2.77 -10.55 -4.05
C ILE A 9 2.91 -9.80 -5.38
N TYR A 10 2.77 -8.47 -5.34
CA TYR A 10 2.94 -7.55 -6.47
C TYR A 10 4.17 -6.64 -6.24
N PRO A 11 5.38 -7.06 -6.66
CA PRO A 11 6.60 -6.26 -6.44
C PRO A 11 6.74 -5.03 -7.35
N LEU A 12 5.88 -4.91 -8.37
CA LEU A 12 5.82 -3.83 -9.37
C LEU A 12 7.02 -3.71 -10.34
N HIS A 13 8.16 -4.33 -10.06
CA HIS A 13 9.34 -4.37 -10.95
C HIS A 13 9.50 -5.70 -11.70
N ILE A 14 8.73 -6.72 -11.31
CA ILE A 14 8.62 -8.05 -11.93
C ILE A 14 7.15 -8.49 -11.95
N SER A 15 6.87 -9.61 -12.61
CA SER A 15 5.53 -10.23 -12.63
C SER A 15 5.04 -10.56 -11.21
N PRO A 16 3.71 -10.51 -10.97
CA PRO A 16 3.13 -10.94 -9.70
C PRO A 16 3.49 -12.40 -9.38
N ILE A 17 3.76 -12.66 -8.11
CA ILE A 17 4.19 -13.98 -7.61
C ILE A 17 3.04 -14.58 -6.83
N LYS A 18 2.54 -15.74 -7.29
CA LYS A 18 1.51 -16.50 -6.58
C LYS A 18 2.14 -17.21 -5.39
N GLU A 19 1.57 -17.05 -4.21
CA GLU A 19 2.11 -17.65 -2.97
C GLU A 19 3.59 -17.33 -2.72
N GLY A 20 4.03 -16.13 -3.10
CA GLY A 20 5.39 -15.65 -2.80
C GLY A 20 5.59 -15.33 -1.32
N VAL A 21 6.85 -15.06 -0.94
CA VAL A 21 7.20 -14.65 0.43
C VAL A 21 8.11 -13.42 0.41
N LEU A 22 7.75 -12.38 1.16
CA LEU A 22 8.54 -11.18 1.39
C LEU A 22 9.32 -11.31 2.69
N GLN A 23 10.64 -11.21 2.65
CA GLN A 23 11.48 -11.16 3.83
C GLN A 23 11.74 -9.72 4.24
N VAL A 24 11.43 -9.41 5.51
CA VAL A 24 11.58 -8.07 6.08
C VAL A 24 12.54 -8.09 7.27
N SER A 25 13.47 -7.14 7.31
CA SER A 25 14.42 -6.95 8.42
C SER A 25 13.69 -6.48 9.69
N ASP A 26 14.40 -6.46 10.83
CA ASP A 26 13.86 -5.89 12.07
C ASP A 26 13.71 -4.36 12.00
N GLU A 27 14.44 -3.72 11.08
CA GLU A 27 14.39 -2.30 10.75
C GLU A 27 13.28 -1.95 9.73
N GLY A 28 12.57 -2.96 9.19
CA GLY A 28 11.49 -2.75 8.21
C GLY A 28 11.94 -2.71 6.74
N GLU A 29 13.17 -3.10 6.44
CA GLU A 29 13.68 -3.14 5.06
C GLU A 29 13.29 -4.44 4.36
N ILE A 30 12.97 -4.36 3.06
CA ILE A 30 12.76 -5.55 2.22
C ILE A 30 14.15 -6.13 1.88
N ILE A 31 14.44 -7.33 2.40
CA ILE A 31 15.73 -8.00 2.18
C ILE A 31 15.67 -8.95 0.98
N ASN A 32 14.54 -9.65 0.81
CA ASN A 32 14.41 -10.67 -0.23
C ASN A 32 12.94 -10.91 -0.62
N ILE A 33 12.75 -11.50 -1.80
CA ILE A 33 11.46 -12.00 -2.30
C ILE A 33 11.66 -13.42 -2.79
N PHE A 34 10.97 -14.38 -2.17
CA PHE A 34 10.93 -15.78 -2.59
C PHE A 34 9.73 -16.02 -3.51
N GLU A 35 9.89 -16.91 -4.48
CA GLU A 35 8.87 -17.23 -5.48
C GLU A 35 7.82 -18.22 -4.96
N SER A 36 8.10 -18.90 -3.84
CA SER A 36 7.19 -19.89 -3.24
C SER A 36 7.31 -19.96 -1.72
N ARG A 37 6.18 -20.22 -1.04
CA ARG A 37 6.12 -20.59 0.39
C ARG A 37 7.03 -21.77 0.75
N SER A 38 7.31 -22.67 -0.18
CA SER A 38 8.17 -23.84 0.06
C SER A 38 9.64 -23.50 0.32
N GLU A 39 10.09 -22.29 -0.05
CA GLU A 39 11.46 -21.84 0.14
C GLU A 39 11.75 -21.39 1.59
N VAL A 40 10.70 -21.22 2.40
CA VAL A 40 10.79 -20.78 3.79
C VAL A 40 10.06 -21.78 4.69
N SER A 41 10.58 -22.00 5.89
CA SER A 41 9.95 -22.88 6.87
C SER A 41 8.55 -22.38 7.23
N PHE A 42 7.54 -23.24 7.13
CA PHE A 42 6.13 -22.86 7.27
C PHE A 42 5.81 -22.22 8.63
N ASP A 43 6.48 -22.63 9.70
CA ASP A 43 6.35 -22.06 11.06
C ASP A 43 6.78 -20.60 11.17
N LYS A 44 7.53 -20.09 10.18
CA LYS A 44 7.98 -18.68 10.13
C LYS A 44 7.06 -17.79 9.29
N LEU A 45 6.15 -18.39 8.52
CA LEU A 45 5.32 -17.66 7.56
C LEU A 45 4.16 -16.95 8.26
N GLU A 46 4.07 -15.64 8.06
CA GLU A 46 2.91 -14.83 8.35
C GLU A 46 2.05 -14.76 7.08
N ILE A 47 1.00 -15.58 7.01
CA ILE A 47 0.16 -15.71 5.81
C ILE A 47 -1.07 -14.80 5.93
N PHE A 48 -1.24 -13.93 4.94
CA PHE A 48 -2.38 -13.04 4.78
C PHE A 48 -3.25 -13.46 3.61
N GLU A 49 -4.57 -13.32 3.73
CA GLU A 49 -5.48 -13.51 2.60
C GLU A 49 -5.43 -12.29 1.66
N GLY A 50 -5.43 -12.51 0.35
CA GLY A 50 -5.45 -11.46 -0.66
C GLY A 50 -4.08 -11.11 -1.24
N LEU A 51 -3.86 -9.81 -1.50
CA LEU A 51 -2.72 -9.30 -2.25
C LEU A 51 -1.80 -8.48 -1.35
N LEU A 52 -0.50 -8.71 -1.44
CA LEU A 52 0.53 -7.85 -0.85
C LEU A 52 1.19 -7.00 -1.94
N CYS A 53 1.13 -5.68 -1.80
CA CYS A 53 1.73 -4.73 -2.72
C CYS A 53 2.40 -3.58 -1.96
N PRO A 54 3.27 -2.79 -2.62
CA PRO A 54 3.74 -1.53 -2.05
C PRO A 54 2.58 -0.63 -1.64
N GLY A 55 2.75 0.05 -0.51
CA GLY A 55 1.80 1.06 -0.06
C GLY A 55 1.63 2.16 -1.11
N PHE A 56 0.39 2.59 -1.33
CA PHE A 56 0.12 3.64 -2.32
C PHE A 56 0.69 4.98 -1.87
N VAL A 57 1.31 5.70 -2.82
CA VAL A 57 1.87 7.03 -2.59
C VAL A 57 0.83 8.08 -3.02
N ASN A 58 0.29 8.81 -2.05
CA ASN A 58 -0.51 10.00 -2.32
C ASN A 58 0.43 11.19 -2.54
N ALA A 59 0.76 11.47 -3.81
CA ALA A 59 1.78 12.44 -4.18
C ALA A 59 1.40 13.91 -3.91
N HIS A 60 0.11 14.23 -3.86
CA HIS A 60 -0.36 15.59 -3.63
C HIS A 60 -1.71 15.60 -2.90
N CYS A 61 -1.76 16.24 -1.74
CA CYS A 61 -2.99 16.38 -0.97
C CYS A 61 -2.94 17.65 -0.12
N HIS A 62 -4.11 18.25 0.11
CA HIS A 62 -4.31 19.37 1.03
C HIS A 62 -5.03 18.87 2.28
N LEU A 63 -4.28 18.36 3.25
CA LEU A 63 -4.84 17.81 4.49
C LEU A 63 -5.53 18.89 5.32
N GLU A 64 -5.01 20.12 5.29
CA GLU A 64 -5.56 21.28 5.95
C GLU A 64 -7.02 21.57 5.55
N LEU A 65 -7.42 21.20 4.32
CA LEU A 65 -8.78 21.40 3.81
C LEU A 65 -9.72 20.23 4.14
N SER A 66 -9.23 19.13 4.71
CA SER A 66 -10.02 17.90 4.89
C SER A 66 -11.24 18.09 5.81
N HIS A 67 -11.12 18.97 6.80
CA HIS A 67 -12.22 19.29 7.72
C HIS A 67 -13.35 20.11 7.07
N LEU A 68 -13.15 20.61 5.84
CA LEU A 68 -14.14 21.38 5.08
C LEU A 68 -14.97 20.50 4.14
N LEU A 69 -14.89 19.17 4.29
CA LEU A 69 -15.67 18.22 3.49
C LEU A 69 -17.16 18.60 3.50
N GLY A 70 -17.70 18.86 2.30
CA GLY A 70 -19.11 19.20 2.12
C GLY A 70 -19.47 20.69 2.26
N LYS A 71 -18.51 21.57 2.62
CA LYS A 71 -18.79 23.02 2.69
C LYS A 71 -18.99 23.68 1.32
N ALA A 72 -18.22 23.28 0.31
CA ALA A 72 -18.31 23.84 -1.04
C ALA A 72 -19.21 22.97 -1.93
N GLU A 73 -20.09 23.61 -2.70
CA GLU A 73 -20.91 22.91 -3.70
C GLU A 73 -20.03 22.41 -4.86
N LYS A 74 -20.20 21.15 -5.24
CA LYS A 74 -19.44 20.54 -6.33
C LYS A 74 -19.90 21.09 -7.69
N GLY A 75 -18.98 21.14 -8.65
CA GLY A 75 -19.31 21.49 -10.04
C GLY A 75 -19.44 23.00 -10.33
N LYS A 76 -19.11 23.87 -9.38
CA LYS A 76 -19.09 25.33 -9.58
C LYS A 76 -17.76 25.87 -10.12
N GLY A 77 -16.67 25.14 -9.90
CA GLY A 77 -15.33 25.50 -10.37
C GLY A 77 -14.42 26.01 -9.26
N PHE A 78 -13.20 26.40 -9.62
CA PHE A 78 -12.15 26.70 -8.64
C PHE A 78 -12.38 28.03 -7.90
N LEU A 79 -12.82 29.09 -8.58
CA LEU A 79 -13.02 30.39 -7.94
C LEU A 79 -14.13 30.33 -6.88
N ASP A 80 -15.24 29.67 -7.19
CA ASP A 80 -16.32 29.44 -6.23
C ASP A 80 -15.88 28.56 -5.07
N PHE A 81 -15.04 27.55 -5.32
CA PHE A 81 -14.44 26.76 -4.26
C PHE A 81 -13.63 27.65 -3.32
N VAL A 82 -12.69 28.45 -3.83
CA VAL A 82 -11.86 29.35 -3.02
C VAL A 82 -12.73 30.33 -2.22
N ALA A 83 -13.74 30.93 -2.84
CA ALA A 83 -14.66 31.83 -2.16
C ALA A 83 -15.49 31.15 -1.05
N ALA A 84 -15.80 29.86 -1.18
CA ALA A 84 -16.54 29.10 -0.19
C ALA A 84 -15.69 28.62 1.01
N ILE A 85 -14.36 28.61 0.87
CA ILE A 85 -13.45 28.07 1.88
C ILE A 85 -12.48 29.08 2.50
N GLN A 86 -12.44 30.31 1.98
CA GLN A 86 -11.68 31.43 2.54
C GLN A 86 -12.46 32.17 3.64
#